data_AF-A0A1S1GS31-F1
#
_entry.id   AF-A0A1S1GS31-F1
#
_cell.length_a   1.000
_cell.length_b   1.000
_cell.length_c   1.000
_cell.angle_alpha   90.00
_cell.angle_beta   90.00
_cell.angle_gamma   90.00
#
_symmetry.space_group_name_H-M   'P 1'
#
loop_
_entity.id
_entity.type
_entity.pdbx_description
1 polymer ?
#
loop_
_entity_poly.entity_id
_entity_poly.type
_entity_poly.pdbx_seq_one_letter_code
_entity_poly.pdbx_strand_id
1 'polypeptide(L)'
;MKSTAQLTKENNVKSLRLNNTDREIFENYMTYIRADLSVNPHDSELMLNRILKHLIRAEDKGMLAMEFFDHDPKAHAKKELKSLPNETIRNIFKYIYHNFIFLIGIFCFLKGFIGFFIGGDSNYLYLYTFPITVIVGLFIIFLFIWMSFRTVQLQCFSNSYWVWWLTYGVIALLLVALFYVFFIPQSFLAFGPYINVSNWTFIIIAIVITPIAFYINHHFYNKDANTRV
;
A
#
# COMPACT_ATOMS: atom_id res chain seq x y z
N MET A 1 -21.24 5.69 -16.37
CA MET A 1 -20.26 6.44 -15.54
C MET A 1 -18.86 6.13 -16.04
N LYS A 2 -17.90 7.06 -15.97
CA LYS A 2 -16.50 6.79 -16.34
C LYS A 2 -15.89 5.82 -15.32
N SER A 3 -15.02 4.90 -15.74
CA SER A 3 -14.31 4.03 -14.80
C SER A 3 -13.22 4.80 -14.05
N THR A 4 -12.73 4.25 -12.93
CA THR A 4 -11.65 4.89 -12.15
C THR A 4 -10.40 5.10 -13.00
N ALA A 5 -10.01 4.11 -13.81
CA ALA A 5 -8.87 4.22 -14.72
C ALA A 5 -9.06 5.33 -15.78
N GLN A 6 -10.28 5.51 -16.29
CA GLN A 6 -10.60 6.59 -17.22
C GLN A 6 -10.51 7.96 -16.53
N LEU A 7 -11.01 8.09 -15.29
CA LEU A 7 -10.93 9.31 -14.50
C LEU A 7 -9.47 9.65 -14.16
N THR A 8 -8.67 8.69 -13.72
CA THR A 8 -7.24 8.87 -13.46
C THR A 8 -6.52 9.37 -14.71
N LYS A 9 -6.76 8.75 -15.88
CA LYS A 9 -6.15 9.19 -17.15
C LYS A 9 -6.61 10.61 -17.51
N GLU A 10 -7.89 10.91 -17.37
CA GLU A 10 -8.43 12.23 -17.65
C GLU A 10 -7.85 13.30 -16.72
N ASN A 11 -7.74 13.02 -15.42
CA ASN A 11 -7.16 13.94 -14.43
C ASN A 11 -5.69 14.20 -14.74
N ASN A 12 -4.91 13.15 -15.02
CA ASN A 12 -3.50 13.29 -15.39
C ASN A 12 -3.30 14.08 -16.69
N VAL A 13 -4.19 13.93 -17.69
CA VAL A 13 -4.11 14.72 -18.93
C VAL A 13 -4.54 16.17 -18.71
N LYS A 14 -5.55 16.41 -17.87
CA LYS A 14 -6.02 17.77 -17.57
C LYS A 14 -5.02 18.56 -16.73
N SER A 15 -4.29 17.92 -15.81
CA SER A 15 -3.28 18.62 -14.99
C SER A 15 -2.14 19.18 -15.83
N LEU A 16 -1.89 18.62 -17.02
CA LEU A 16 -0.91 19.16 -17.99
C LEU A 16 -1.29 20.54 -18.54
N ARG A 17 -2.54 20.99 -18.36
CA ARG A 17 -3.00 22.31 -18.81
C ARG A 17 -2.63 23.43 -17.84
N LEU A 18 -2.33 23.09 -16.59
CA LEU A 18 -1.88 24.04 -15.58
C LEU A 18 -0.46 24.52 -15.91
N ASN A 19 -0.11 25.74 -15.49
CA ASN A 19 1.29 26.16 -15.51
C ASN A 19 2.17 25.26 -14.63
N ASN A 20 3.49 25.30 -14.84
CA ASN A 20 4.42 24.37 -14.18
C ASN A 20 4.34 24.41 -12.65
N THR A 21 4.22 25.60 -12.05
CA THR A 21 4.19 25.77 -10.58
C THR A 21 2.87 25.24 -10.00
N ASP A 22 1.74 25.61 -10.59
CA ASP A 22 0.42 25.18 -10.14
C ASP A 22 0.21 23.68 -10.38
N ARG A 23 0.80 23.17 -11.46
CA ARG A 23 0.85 21.75 -11.76
C ARG A 23 1.61 20.98 -10.68
N GLU A 24 2.78 21.43 -10.26
CA GLU A 24 3.57 20.75 -9.21
C GLU A 24 2.78 20.69 -7.89
N ILE A 25 2.15 21.81 -7.50
CA ILE A 25 1.30 21.87 -6.31
C ILE A 25 0.13 20.87 -6.43
N PHE A 26 -0.52 20.83 -7.60
CA PHE A 26 -1.64 19.92 -7.84
C PHE A 26 -1.22 18.45 -7.93
N GLU A 27 -0.05 18.13 -8.49
CA GLU A 27 0.49 16.77 -8.54
C GLU A 27 0.80 16.23 -7.13
N ASN A 28 1.37 17.08 -6.26
CA ASN A 28 1.56 16.77 -4.84
C ASN A 28 0.21 16.56 -4.11
N TYR A 29 -0.77 17.42 -4.39
CA TYR A 29 -2.13 17.31 -3.87
C TYR A 29 -2.80 15.98 -4.28
N MET A 30 -2.71 15.64 -5.57
CA MET A 30 -3.23 14.41 -6.14
C MET A 30 -2.58 13.17 -5.55
N THR A 31 -1.26 13.19 -5.39
CA THR A 31 -0.50 12.09 -4.80
C THR A 31 -0.90 11.86 -3.33
N TYR A 32 -1.07 12.93 -2.55
CA TYR A 32 -1.52 12.83 -1.16
C TYR A 32 -2.91 12.17 -1.04
N ILE A 33 -3.86 12.59 -1.88
CA ILE A 33 -5.22 12.01 -1.89
C ILE A 33 -5.20 10.54 -2.34
N ARG A 34 -4.46 10.21 -3.39
CA ARG A 34 -4.35 8.83 -3.90
C ARG A 34 -3.64 7.90 -2.91
N ALA A 35 -2.75 8.42 -2.08
CA ALA A 35 -2.08 7.65 -1.04
C ALA A 35 -2.96 7.41 0.20
N ASP A 36 -4.14 8.03 0.27
CA ASP A 36 -5.08 7.78 1.36
C ASP A 36 -5.85 6.47 1.13
N LEU A 37 -5.60 5.49 2.00
CA LEU A 37 -6.23 4.17 1.95
C LEU A 37 -7.66 4.13 2.50
N SER A 38 -8.14 5.22 3.13
CA SER A 38 -9.43 5.23 3.83
C SER A 38 -10.63 5.53 2.94
N VAL A 39 -10.39 6.04 1.74
CA VAL A 39 -11.41 6.51 0.81
C VAL A 39 -11.40 5.69 -0.47
N ASN A 40 -12.58 5.52 -1.07
CA ASN A 40 -12.72 4.83 -2.35
C ASN A 40 -11.87 5.51 -3.45
N PRO A 41 -11.03 4.78 -4.21
CA PRO A 41 -10.24 5.35 -5.31
C PRO A 41 -11.09 6.10 -6.35
N HIS A 42 -12.30 5.61 -6.64
CA HIS A 42 -13.21 6.23 -7.58
C HIS A 42 -13.71 7.61 -7.10
N ASP A 43 -14.17 7.68 -5.86
CA ASP A 43 -14.69 8.93 -5.28
C ASP A 43 -13.57 9.95 -5.08
N SER A 44 -12.36 9.49 -4.72
CA SER A 44 -11.15 10.31 -4.69
C SER A 44 -10.83 10.91 -6.06
N GLU A 45 -10.89 10.12 -7.15
CA GLU A 45 -10.63 10.63 -8.51
C GLU A 45 -11.74 11.58 -9.00
N LEU A 46 -12.98 11.37 -8.60
CA LEU A 46 -14.09 12.26 -8.93
C LEU A 46 -13.96 13.60 -8.20
N MET A 47 -13.56 13.58 -6.93
CA MET A 47 -13.22 14.76 -6.15
C MET A 47 -12.03 15.51 -6.78
N LEU A 48 -10.95 14.81 -7.14
CA LEU A 48 -9.80 15.39 -7.82
C LEU A 48 -10.18 16.06 -9.14
N ASN A 49 -11.04 15.42 -9.95
CA ASN A 49 -11.52 15.99 -11.21
C ASN A 49 -12.29 17.29 -10.99
N ARG A 50 -13.14 17.34 -9.95
CA ARG A 50 -13.89 18.53 -9.56
C ARG A 50 -12.94 19.66 -9.17
N ILE A 51 -11.99 19.39 -8.27
CA ILE A 51 -11.03 20.38 -7.77
C ILE A 51 -10.16 20.90 -8.92
N LEU A 52 -9.64 20.02 -9.77
CA LEU A 52 -8.85 20.40 -10.94
C LEU A 52 -9.62 21.33 -11.89
N LYS A 53 -10.91 21.06 -12.11
CA LYS A 53 -11.76 21.91 -12.95
C LYS A 53 -11.96 23.30 -12.35
N HIS A 54 -12.04 23.42 -11.03
CA HIS A 54 -12.13 24.71 -10.35
C HIS A 54 -10.80 25.44 -10.35
N LEU A 55 -9.69 24.72 -10.16
CA LEU A 55 -8.34 25.25 -10.20
C LEU A 55 -8.01 25.84 -11.58
N ILE A 56 -8.26 25.10 -12.68
CA ILE A 56 -8.05 25.60 -14.05
C ILE A 56 -8.84 26.90 -14.30
N ARG A 57 -10.09 26.97 -13.84
CA ARG A 57 -10.92 28.19 -13.98
C ARG A 57 -10.43 29.36 -13.14
N ALA A 58 -9.75 29.09 -12.03
CA ALA A 58 -9.16 30.12 -11.19
C ALA A 58 -7.86 30.63 -11.82
N GLU A 59 -7.04 29.73 -12.35
CA GLU A 59 -5.83 30.04 -13.12
C GLU A 59 -6.15 30.86 -14.38
N ASP A 60 -7.22 30.52 -15.11
CA ASP A 60 -7.72 31.30 -16.26
C ASP A 60 -8.06 32.76 -15.88
N LYS A 61 -8.30 33.04 -14.58
CA LYS A 61 -8.56 34.38 -14.03
C LYS A 61 -7.32 35.03 -13.40
N GLY A 62 -6.16 34.39 -13.49
CA GLY A 62 -4.90 34.86 -12.92
C GLY A 62 -4.67 34.52 -11.44
N MET A 63 -5.50 33.66 -10.83
CA MET A 63 -5.30 33.20 -9.45
C MET A 63 -4.27 32.06 -9.41
N LEU A 64 -3.29 32.16 -8.52
CA LEU A 64 -2.28 31.12 -8.31
C LEU A 64 -2.87 29.93 -7.54
N ALA A 65 -2.37 28.71 -7.75
CA ALA A 65 -2.86 27.53 -7.04
C ALA A 65 -2.72 27.65 -5.52
N MET A 66 -1.64 28.29 -5.05
CA MET A 66 -1.43 28.48 -3.62
C MET A 66 -2.51 29.38 -3.00
N GLU A 67 -2.96 30.40 -3.73
CA GLU A 67 -4.08 31.25 -3.30
C GLU A 67 -5.41 30.49 -3.33
N PHE A 68 -5.64 29.68 -4.38
CA PHE A 68 -6.80 28.80 -4.48
C PHE A 68 -6.92 27.84 -3.28
N PHE A 69 -5.79 27.34 -2.78
CA PHE A 69 -5.72 26.45 -1.62
C PHE A 69 -5.56 27.15 -0.27
N ASP A 70 -5.74 28.48 -0.20
CA ASP A 70 -5.57 29.27 1.03
C ASP A 70 -4.20 29.04 1.69
N HIS A 71 -3.16 28.93 0.87
CA HIS A 71 -1.77 28.67 1.26
C HIS A 71 -1.53 27.37 2.05
N ASP A 72 -2.50 26.45 2.09
CA ASP A 72 -2.32 25.12 2.70
C ASP A 72 -3.05 24.02 1.91
N PRO A 73 -2.43 23.56 0.79
CA PRO A 73 -2.99 22.47 -0.02
C PRO A 73 -3.17 21.17 0.79
N LYS A 74 -2.38 20.95 1.83
CA LYS A 74 -2.47 19.76 2.68
C LYS A 74 -3.69 19.82 3.60
N ALA A 75 -3.95 20.96 4.24
CA ALA A 75 -5.15 21.16 5.04
C ALA A 75 -6.41 21.09 4.17
N HIS A 76 -6.36 21.68 2.97
CA HIS A 76 -7.44 21.58 2.00
C HIS A 76 -7.71 20.11 1.61
N ALA A 77 -6.67 19.33 1.29
CA ALA A 77 -6.80 17.91 0.97
C ALA A 77 -7.42 17.11 2.13
N LYS A 78 -6.96 17.35 3.35
CA LYS A 78 -7.47 16.68 4.55
C LYS A 78 -8.94 17.01 4.82
N LYS A 79 -9.37 18.25 4.57
CA LYS A 79 -10.76 18.68 4.72
C LYS A 79 -11.66 17.99 3.68
N GLU A 80 -11.23 17.99 2.42
CA GLU A 80 -11.98 17.34 1.34
C GLU A 80 -12.08 15.82 1.53
N LEU A 81 -10.98 15.15 1.92
CA LEU A 81 -11.00 13.70 2.24
C LEU A 81 -11.98 13.36 3.37
N LYS A 82 -12.06 14.18 4.42
CA LYS A 82 -13.02 14.00 5.52
C LYS A 82 -14.48 14.17 5.10
N SER A 83 -14.73 14.86 3.98
CA SER A 83 -16.08 15.06 3.45
C SER A 83 -16.57 13.90 2.60
N LEU A 84 -15.65 13.04 2.14
CA LEU A 84 -15.99 11.86 1.37
C LEU A 84 -16.53 10.74 2.29
N PRO A 85 -17.42 9.87 1.77
CA PRO A 85 -17.84 8.70 2.52
C PRO A 85 -16.62 7.81 2.76
N ASN A 86 -16.20 7.71 4.02
CA ASN A 86 -15.15 6.79 4.39
C ASN A 86 -15.62 5.37 4.09
N GLU A 87 -14.79 4.63 3.36
CA GLU A 87 -14.99 3.20 3.20
C GLU A 87 -14.88 2.57 4.60
N THR A 88 -15.84 1.72 4.96
CA THR A 88 -15.79 1.00 6.23
C THR A 88 -14.45 0.26 6.29
N ILE A 89 -13.76 0.25 7.44
CA ILE A 89 -12.48 -0.45 7.68
C ILE A 89 -12.43 -1.84 7.00
N ARG A 90 -13.57 -2.51 6.92
CA ARG A 90 -13.82 -3.76 6.19
C ARG A 90 -13.44 -3.75 4.69
N ASN A 91 -13.77 -2.70 3.93
CA ASN A 91 -13.39 -2.57 2.52
C ASN A 91 -11.90 -2.30 2.35
N ILE A 92 -11.30 -1.50 3.24
CA ILE A 92 -9.85 -1.27 3.30
C ILE A 92 -9.13 -2.60 3.56
N PHE A 93 -9.61 -3.37 4.53
CA PHE A 93 -9.09 -4.72 4.82
C PHE A 93 -9.21 -5.65 3.62
N LYS A 94 -10.29 -5.58 2.82
CA LYS A 94 -10.44 -6.37 1.59
C LYS A 94 -9.31 -6.07 0.59
N TYR A 95 -8.96 -4.80 0.38
CA TYR A 95 -7.85 -4.40 -0.51
C TYR A 95 -6.47 -4.77 0.04
N ILE A 96 -6.26 -4.59 1.34
CA ILE A 96 -4.98 -4.94 2.01
C ILE A 96 -4.79 -6.47 2.02
N TYR A 97 -5.82 -7.23 2.36
CA TYR A 97 -5.80 -8.70 2.42
C TYR A 97 -5.38 -9.32 1.08
N HIS A 98 -5.75 -8.67 -0.03
CA HIS A 98 -5.41 -9.18 -1.34
C HIS A 98 -3.90 -9.09 -1.65
N ASN A 99 -3.30 -7.91 -1.46
CA ASN A 99 -1.85 -7.71 -1.58
C ASN A 99 -1.07 -8.54 -0.55
N PHE A 100 -1.69 -8.80 0.59
CA PHE A 100 -1.14 -9.59 1.66
C PHE A 100 -1.03 -11.09 1.33
N ILE A 101 -2.02 -11.71 0.68
CA ILE A 101 -1.91 -13.11 0.21
C ILE A 101 -0.73 -13.25 -0.76
N PHE A 102 -0.56 -12.28 -1.66
CA PHE A 102 0.54 -12.28 -2.61
C PHE A 102 1.92 -12.19 -1.92
N LEU A 103 2.06 -11.29 -0.94
CA LEU A 103 3.26 -11.20 -0.11
C LEU A 103 3.56 -12.51 0.64
N ILE A 104 2.55 -13.16 1.22
CA ILE A 104 2.71 -14.47 1.86
C ILE A 104 3.24 -15.52 0.87
N GLY A 105 2.70 -15.56 -0.35
CA GLY A 105 3.19 -16.47 -1.39
C GLY A 105 4.68 -16.28 -1.69
N ILE A 106 5.11 -15.02 -1.83
CA ILE A 106 6.53 -14.65 -2.02
C ILE A 106 7.38 -15.10 -0.81
N PHE A 107 6.92 -14.88 0.42
CA PHE A 107 7.66 -15.30 1.61
C PHE A 107 7.77 -16.81 1.73
N CYS A 108 6.70 -17.56 1.46
CA CYS A 108 6.74 -19.02 1.43
C CYS A 108 7.74 -19.52 0.39
N PHE A 109 7.78 -18.90 -0.80
CA PHE A 109 8.74 -19.27 -1.84
C PHE A 109 10.18 -18.99 -1.40
N LEU A 110 10.47 -17.77 -0.95
CA LEU A 110 11.80 -17.38 -0.47
C LEU A 110 12.25 -18.27 0.69
N LYS A 111 11.36 -18.59 1.65
CA LYS A 111 11.68 -19.44 2.79
C LYS A 111 12.04 -20.86 2.35
N GLY A 112 11.25 -21.44 1.46
CA GLY A 112 11.55 -22.75 0.89
C GLY A 112 12.87 -22.74 0.11
N PHE A 113 13.07 -21.72 -0.73
CA PHE A 113 14.28 -21.57 -1.56
C PHE A 113 15.55 -21.37 -0.74
N ILE A 114 15.55 -20.39 0.19
CA ILE A 114 16.69 -20.12 1.08
C ILE A 114 16.96 -21.31 2.00
N GLY A 115 15.91 -22.03 2.41
CA GLY A 115 16.01 -23.28 3.15
C GLY A 115 16.99 -24.25 2.51
N PHE A 116 16.93 -24.46 1.18
CA PHE A 116 17.85 -25.37 0.48
C PHE A 116 19.34 -25.00 0.59
N PHE A 117 19.67 -23.72 0.84
CA PHE A 117 21.05 -23.25 0.91
C PHE A 117 21.59 -23.12 2.34
N ILE A 118 20.72 -22.84 3.33
CA ILE A 118 21.15 -22.49 4.71
C ILE A 118 20.94 -23.63 5.72
N GLY A 119 19.99 -24.54 5.48
CA GLY A 119 19.75 -25.66 6.38
C GLY A 119 19.13 -26.83 5.62
N GLY A 120 19.81 -27.97 5.59
CA GLY A 120 19.37 -29.18 4.87
C GLY A 120 17.90 -29.57 5.15
N ASP A 121 17.39 -30.57 4.42
CA ASP A 121 15.96 -30.89 4.23
C ASP A 121 15.02 -30.96 5.45
N SER A 122 15.53 -30.86 6.68
CA SER A 122 14.78 -30.88 7.92
C SER A 122 14.71 -29.52 8.62
N ASN A 123 13.59 -28.83 8.50
CA ASN A 123 13.27 -27.66 9.34
C ASN A 123 12.36 -28.06 10.49
N TYR A 124 12.76 -27.71 11.71
CA TYR A 124 11.94 -27.87 12.90
C TYR A 124 10.87 -26.78 12.95
N LEU A 125 9.61 -27.18 12.79
CA LEU A 125 8.45 -26.31 12.94
C LEU A 125 7.80 -26.59 14.29
N TYR A 126 7.93 -25.64 15.22
CA TYR A 126 7.32 -25.68 16.54
C TYR A 126 5.83 -25.32 16.44
N LEU A 127 4.94 -26.22 16.84
CA LEU A 127 3.49 -26.07 16.64
C LEU A 127 2.90 -24.86 17.38
N TYR A 128 3.47 -24.47 18.52
CA TYR A 128 3.01 -23.31 19.29
C TYR A 128 3.66 -22.00 18.82
N THR A 129 4.93 -22.02 18.48
CA THR A 129 5.65 -20.82 18.02
C THR A 129 5.26 -20.42 16.60
N PHE A 130 4.91 -21.38 15.74
CA PHE A 130 4.52 -21.12 14.36
C PHE A 130 3.32 -20.17 14.22
N PRO A 131 2.15 -20.39 14.85
CA PRO A 131 1.01 -19.48 14.72
C PRO A 131 1.31 -18.09 15.30
N ILE A 132 2.08 -18.00 16.39
CA ILE A 132 2.51 -16.71 16.96
C ILE A 132 3.38 -15.96 15.96
N THR A 133 4.36 -16.65 15.36
CA THR A 133 5.25 -16.07 14.35
C THR A 133 4.49 -15.61 13.12
N VAL A 134 3.49 -16.40 12.67
CA VAL A 134 2.60 -15.98 11.58
C VAL A 134 1.89 -14.70 11.99
N ILE A 135 1.17 -14.65 13.12
CA ILE A 135 0.43 -13.45 13.56
C ILE A 135 1.33 -12.22 13.67
N VAL A 136 2.51 -12.35 14.28
CA VAL A 136 3.50 -11.27 14.39
C VAL A 136 3.98 -10.83 13.00
N GLY A 137 4.27 -11.77 12.10
CA GLY A 137 4.63 -11.48 10.72
C GLY A 137 3.51 -10.75 9.96
N LEU A 138 2.25 -11.16 10.14
CA LEU A 138 1.08 -10.50 9.56
C LEU A 138 0.98 -9.05 10.04
N PHE A 139 1.21 -8.81 11.33
CA PHE A 139 1.18 -7.48 11.92
C PHE A 139 2.32 -6.59 11.39
N ILE A 140 3.53 -7.12 11.25
CA ILE A 140 4.68 -6.40 10.67
C ILE A 140 4.40 -6.03 9.20
N ILE A 141 3.83 -6.95 8.41
CA ILE A 141 3.44 -6.66 7.02
C ILE A 141 2.40 -5.55 6.96
N PHE A 142 1.38 -5.59 7.82
CA PHE A 142 0.38 -4.53 7.90
C PHE A 142 1.03 -3.17 8.21
N LEU A 143 1.93 -3.11 9.20
CA LEU A 143 2.69 -1.90 9.53
C LEU A 143 3.56 -1.42 8.37
N PHE A 144 4.20 -2.34 7.65
CA PHE A 144 5.02 -2.03 6.47
C PHE A 144 4.21 -1.37 5.36
N ILE A 145 3.05 -1.94 5.01
CA ILE A 145 2.16 -1.37 4.00
C ILE A 145 1.67 0.00 4.46
N TRP A 146 1.13 0.09 5.68
CA TRP A 146 0.62 1.34 6.23
C TRP A 146 1.68 2.45 6.25
N MET A 147 2.90 2.12 6.70
CA MET A 147 4.02 3.06 6.75
C MET A 147 4.48 3.49 5.35
N SER A 148 4.42 2.61 4.35
CA SER A 148 4.76 2.94 2.95
C SER A 148 3.81 4.01 2.39
N PHE A 149 2.49 3.81 2.53
CA PHE A 149 1.50 4.82 2.12
C PHE A 149 1.64 6.12 2.92
N ARG A 150 1.88 6.01 4.23
CA ARG A 150 2.10 7.18 5.09
C ARG A 150 3.33 7.98 4.70
N THR A 151 4.39 7.30 4.27
CA THR A 151 5.63 7.93 3.80
C THR A 151 5.35 8.74 2.54
N VAL A 152 4.63 8.19 1.56
CA VAL A 152 4.21 8.93 0.35
C VAL A 152 3.44 10.20 0.73
N GLN A 153 2.44 10.11 1.63
CA GLN A 153 1.68 11.27 2.09
C GLN A 153 2.55 12.35 2.75
N LEU A 154 3.57 11.96 3.53
CA LEU A 154 4.46 12.90 4.20
C LEU A 154 5.42 13.57 3.24
N GLN A 155 5.91 12.84 2.23
CA GLN A 155 6.87 13.36 1.25
C GLN A 155 6.26 14.40 0.30
N CYS A 156 4.97 14.27 -0.07
CA CYS A 156 4.31 15.23 -0.97
C CYS A 156 4.29 16.68 -0.47
N PHE A 157 4.38 16.89 0.84
CA PHE A 157 4.30 18.22 1.46
C PHE A 157 5.48 18.53 2.40
N SER A 158 6.45 17.64 2.49
CA SER A 158 7.64 17.84 3.31
C SER A 158 8.89 17.73 2.46
N ASN A 159 9.63 18.84 2.37
CA ASN A 159 10.92 18.89 1.69
C ASN A 159 12.10 18.68 2.68
N SER A 160 11.80 18.20 3.89
CA SER A 160 12.82 18.00 4.92
C SER A 160 13.53 16.67 4.72
N TYR A 161 14.85 16.73 4.45
CA TYR A 161 15.72 15.56 4.38
C TYR A 161 15.64 14.68 5.64
N TRP A 162 15.40 15.27 6.81
CA TRP A 162 15.23 14.51 8.06
C TRP A 162 13.99 13.60 8.04
N VAL A 163 12.87 14.11 7.52
CA VAL A 163 11.64 13.31 7.41
C VAL A 163 11.84 12.16 6.42
N TRP A 164 12.56 12.41 5.33
CA TRP A 164 12.98 11.37 4.39
C TRP A 164 13.81 10.29 5.07
N TRP A 165 14.92 10.64 5.70
CA TRP A 165 15.80 9.66 6.36
C TRP A 165 15.08 8.84 7.43
N LEU A 166 14.24 9.48 8.24
CA LEU A 166 13.46 8.78 9.27
C LEU A 166 12.46 7.79 8.66
N THR A 167 11.69 8.23 7.66
CA THR A 167 10.66 7.37 7.03
C THR A 167 11.27 6.19 6.29
N TYR A 168 12.34 6.39 5.52
CA TYR A 168 13.08 5.30 4.88
C TYR A 168 13.77 4.39 5.90
N GLY A 169 14.31 4.94 6.98
CA GLY A 169 14.88 4.17 8.09
C GLY A 169 13.85 3.23 8.73
N VAL A 170 12.63 3.71 8.98
CA VAL A 170 11.53 2.87 9.51
C VAL A 170 11.14 1.78 8.52
N ILE A 171 11.03 2.09 7.22
CA ILE A 171 10.71 1.10 6.18
C ILE A 171 11.81 0.02 6.12
N ALA A 172 13.08 0.41 6.14
CA ALA A 172 14.21 -0.52 6.15
C ALA A 172 14.20 -1.40 7.40
N LEU A 173 13.93 -0.83 8.58
CA LEU A 173 13.82 -1.55 9.83
C LEU A 173 12.67 -2.57 9.80
N LEU A 174 11.50 -2.20 9.25
CA LEU A 174 10.37 -3.12 9.09
C LEU A 174 10.70 -4.26 8.12
N LEU A 175 11.45 -3.99 7.04
CA LEU A 175 11.90 -5.01 6.10
C LEU A 175 12.88 -5.99 6.76
N VAL A 176 13.85 -5.49 7.53
CA VAL A 176 14.78 -6.30 8.32
C VAL A 176 14.03 -7.12 9.37
N ALA A 177 13.08 -6.53 10.09
CA ALA A 177 12.26 -7.22 11.09
C ALA A 177 11.44 -8.34 10.44
N LEU A 178 10.90 -8.11 9.25
CA LEU A 178 10.18 -9.11 8.50
C LEU A 178 11.12 -10.27 8.11
N PHE A 179 12.30 -9.97 7.56
CA PHE A 179 13.28 -11.00 7.23
C PHE A 179 13.69 -11.81 8.49
N TYR A 180 13.90 -11.12 9.61
CA TYR A 180 14.21 -11.74 10.89
C TYR A 180 13.11 -12.74 11.32
N VAL A 181 11.84 -12.32 11.34
CA VAL A 181 10.72 -13.14 11.82
C VAL A 181 10.48 -14.38 10.96
N PHE A 182 10.67 -14.28 9.64
CA PHE A 182 10.36 -15.38 8.72
C PHE A 182 11.54 -16.33 8.42
N PHE A 183 12.77 -15.82 8.45
CA PHE A 183 13.96 -16.55 7.94
C PHE A 183 14.96 -16.96 9.02
N ILE A 184 15.02 -16.26 10.16
CA ILE A 184 15.95 -16.66 11.22
C ILE A 184 15.35 -17.86 11.99
N PRO A 185 16.17 -18.87 12.33
CA PRO A 185 15.71 -20.01 13.10
C PRO A 185 14.97 -19.53 14.34
N GLN A 186 13.84 -20.18 14.65
CA GLN A 186 12.96 -19.87 15.78
C GLN A 186 13.63 -20.07 17.16
N SER A 187 14.96 -20.13 17.24
CA SER A 187 15.75 -20.50 18.41
C SER A 187 15.41 -19.70 19.66
N PHE A 188 15.04 -18.42 19.54
CA PHE A 188 14.67 -17.58 20.68
C PHE A 188 13.26 -17.83 21.25
N LEU A 189 12.34 -18.36 20.45
CA LEU A 189 10.93 -18.59 20.82
C LEU A 189 10.50 -20.05 20.64
N ALA A 190 11.46 -20.96 20.41
CA ALA A 190 11.25 -22.38 20.19
C ALA A 190 10.70 -23.05 21.46
N PHE A 191 9.38 -23.21 21.51
CA PHE A 191 8.68 -23.81 22.62
C PHE A 191 7.58 -24.74 22.10
N GLY A 192 7.48 -25.91 22.72
CA GLY A 192 6.46 -26.90 22.41
C GLY A 192 6.92 -28.03 21.48
N PRO A 193 5.99 -28.93 21.11
CA PRO A 193 6.28 -30.04 20.21
C PRO A 193 6.65 -29.52 18.82
N TYR A 194 7.62 -30.17 18.19
CA TYR A 194 8.09 -29.84 16.85
C TYR A 194 7.75 -30.95 15.87
N ILE A 195 7.47 -30.55 14.63
CA ILE A 195 7.39 -31.44 13.48
C ILE A 195 8.50 -31.10 12.50
N ASN A 196 9.04 -32.11 11.83
CA ASN A 196 10.00 -31.91 10.77
C ASN A 196 9.25 -31.65 9.46
N VAL A 197 9.46 -30.48 8.87
CA VAL A 197 8.82 -30.08 7.61
C VAL A 197 9.89 -29.87 6.57
N SER A 198 9.73 -30.54 5.42
CA SER A 198 10.62 -30.36 4.29
C SER A 198 10.47 -28.98 3.66
N ASN A 199 11.58 -28.45 3.14
CA ASN A 199 11.63 -27.22 2.35
C ASN A 199 10.66 -27.25 1.15
N TRP A 200 10.45 -28.43 0.57
CA TRP A 200 9.50 -28.65 -0.52
C TRP A 200 8.06 -28.27 -0.15
N THR A 201 7.66 -28.46 1.10
CA THR A 201 6.30 -28.12 1.56
C THR A 201 6.03 -26.63 1.40
N PHE A 202 7.01 -25.76 1.73
CA PHE A 202 6.87 -24.32 1.56
C PHE A 202 6.80 -23.89 0.09
N ILE A 203 7.57 -24.55 -0.78
CA ILE A 203 7.54 -24.29 -2.23
C ILE A 203 6.19 -24.71 -2.82
N ILE A 204 5.69 -25.90 -2.48
CA ILE A 204 4.38 -26.37 -2.98
C ILE A 204 3.28 -25.40 -2.53
N ILE A 205 3.29 -24.97 -1.27
CA ILE A 205 2.36 -23.96 -0.76
C ILE A 205 2.47 -22.66 -1.57
N ALA A 206 3.68 -22.19 -1.87
CA ALA A 206 3.88 -20.97 -2.65
C ALA A 206 3.38 -21.10 -4.11
N ILE A 207 3.58 -22.27 -4.73
CA ILE A 207 3.11 -22.58 -6.09
C ILE A 207 1.58 -22.63 -6.14
N VAL A 208 0.90 -23.01 -5.06
CA VAL A 208 -0.57 -23.01 -4.98
C VAL A 208 -1.12 -21.63 -4.64
N ILE A 209 -0.53 -20.95 -3.66
CA ILE A 209 -1.02 -19.64 -3.18
C ILE A 209 -0.82 -18.54 -4.22
N THR A 210 0.32 -18.52 -4.93
CA THR A 210 0.64 -17.42 -5.86
C THR A 210 -0.35 -17.32 -7.04
N PRO A 211 -0.74 -18.41 -7.73
CA PRO A 211 -1.78 -18.38 -8.76
C PRO A 211 -3.16 -18.02 -8.21
N ILE A 212 -3.51 -18.49 -7.01
CA ILE A 212 -4.77 -18.12 -6.35
C ILE A 212 -4.79 -16.62 -6.06
N ALA A 213 -3.69 -16.07 -5.55
CA ALA A 213 -3.52 -14.64 -5.34
C ALA A 213 -3.70 -13.89 -6.66
N PHE A 214 -3.04 -14.33 -7.74
CA PHE A 214 -3.15 -13.69 -9.05
C PHE A 214 -4.57 -13.75 -9.64
N TYR A 215 -5.25 -14.89 -9.50
CA TYR A 215 -6.62 -15.07 -9.97
C TYR A 215 -7.60 -14.15 -9.22
N ILE A 216 -7.50 -14.11 -7.88
CA ILE A 216 -8.31 -13.23 -7.05
C ILE A 216 -7.99 -11.76 -7.42
N ASN A 217 -6.73 -11.41 -7.67
CA ASN A 217 -6.36 -10.03 -8.06
C ASN A 217 -7.07 -9.63 -9.34
N HIS A 218 -6.95 -10.47 -10.37
CA HIS A 218 -7.51 -10.21 -11.67
C HIS A 218 -9.04 -10.13 -11.64
N HIS A 219 -9.70 -11.01 -10.86
CA HIS A 219 -11.16 -11.06 -10.81
C HIS A 219 -11.79 -9.92 -10.00
N PHE A 220 -11.17 -9.52 -8.88
CA PHE A 220 -11.71 -8.48 -8.01
C PHE A 220 -11.28 -7.07 -8.41
N TYR A 221 -10.04 -6.87 -8.86
CA TYR A 221 -9.57 -5.55 -9.31
C TYR A 221 -10.33 -5.05 -10.54
N ASN A 222 -10.65 -5.93 -11.50
CA ASN A 222 -11.43 -5.55 -12.69
C ASN A 222 -12.93 -5.34 -12.43
N LYS A 223 -13.50 -5.98 -11.41
CA LYS A 223 -14.91 -5.77 -11.01
C LYS A 223 -15.08 -4.47 -10.23
N ASP A 224 -14.23 -4.22 -9.24
CA ASP A 224 -14.35 -3.03 -8.39
C ASP A 224 -13.89 -1.75 -9.12
N ALA A 225 -13.06 -1.85 -10.18
CA ALA A 225 -12.71 -0.73 -11.05
C ALA A 225 -13.83 -0.30 -12.03
N ASN A 226 -14.81 -1.17 -12.31
CA ASN A 226 -15.84 -0.95 -13.33
C ASN A 226 -17.28 -0.92 -12.83
N THR A 227 -17.57 -1.29 -11.58
CA THR A 227 -18.95 -1.28 -11.09
C THR A 227 -19.03 -0.89 -9.63
N ARG A 228 -19.69 0.25 -9.38
CA ARG A 228 -20.63 0.34 -8.27
C ARG A 228 -21.62 -0.82 -8.42
N VAL A 229 -21.68 -1.68 -7.42
CA VAL A 229 -22.94 -2.09 -6.82
C VAL A 229 -22.84 -1.76 -5.35
#